data_AF-A0A7D5YCS6-F1
#
_entry.id   AF-A0A7D5YCS6-F1
#
_cell.length_a   1.000
_cell.length_b   1.000
_cell.length_c   1.000
_cell.angle_alpha   90.00
_cell.angle_beta   90.00
_cell.angle_gamma   90.00
#
_symmetry.space_group_name_H-M   'P 1'
#
loop_
_entity.id
_entity.type
_entity.pdbx_description
1 polymer ?
#
loop_
_entity_poly.entity_id
_entity_poly.type
_entity_poly.pdbx_seq_one_letter_code
_entity_poly.pdbx_strand_id
1 'polypeptide(L)'
;MRAAQQTGATVWRPATRPSWWRQASAEDIARAWRASAEWAAVDPRAEAAQRVMVVRLAERGVRVDPQTGARPGDEAWLSDQLDRAAMDDVDRPQPLSPPPRRRAGRLRRHLHHRAPLRRA
;
A
#
# COMPACT_ATOMS: atom_id res chain seq x y z
N MET A 1 29.44 -20.35 -8.45
CA MET A 1 28.56 -19.23 -8.88
C MET A 1 27.08 -19.41 -8.49
N ARG A 2 26.45 -20.59 -8.64
CA ARG A 2 25.03 -20.80 -8.26
C ARG A 2 24.72 -20.59 -6.77
N ALA A 3 25.63 -20.92 -5.85
CA ALA A 3 25.37 -20.78 -4.40
C ALA A 3 25.25 -19.29 -3.97
N ALA A 4 26.16 -18.42 -4.41
CA ALA A 4 26.10 -16.99 -4.12
C ALA A 4 24.83 -16.32 -4.69
N GLN A 5 24.40 -16.74 -5.89
CA GLN A 5 23.14 -16.27 -6.48
C GLN A 5 21.92 -16.71 -5.66
N GLN A 6 21.92 -17.93 -5.12
CA GLN A 6 20.83 -18.42 -4.26
C GLN A 6 20.78 -17.67 -2.92
N THR A 7 21.93 -17.37 -2.32
CA THR A 7 22.02 -16.54 -1.12
C THR A 7 21.50 -15.13 -1.37
N GLY A 8 21.88 -14.48 -2.48
CA GLY A 8 21.32 -13.18 -2.87
C GLY A 8 19.81 -13.25 -3.08
N ALA A 9 19.32 -14.29 -3.75
CA ALA A 9 17.90 -14.50 -3.99
C ALA A 9 17.08 -14.68 -2.72
N THR A 10 17.63 -15.24 -1.64
CA THR A 10 16.91 -15.32 -0.36
C THR A 10 16.63 -13.97 0.27
N VAL A 11 17.44 -12.94 -0.04
CA VAL A 11 17.29 -11.59 0.51
C VAL A 11 16.23 -10.79 -0.24
N TRP A 12 16.22 -10.82 -1.57
CA TRP A 12 15.30 -9.99 -2.37
C TRP A 12 13.98 -10.68 -2.75
N ARG A 13 13.90 -12.02 -2.80
CA ARG A 13 12.65 -12.72 -3.16
C ARG A 13 11.47 -12.39 -2.25
N PRO A 14 11.62 -12.28 -0.92
CA PRO A 14 10.52 -11.90 -0.05
C PRO A 14 9.85 -10.57 -0.45
N ALA A 15 10.61 -9.63 -1.01
CA ALA A 15 10.10 -8.33 -1.48
C ALA A 15 9.10 -8.44 -2.65
N THR A 16 8.99 -9.60 -3.29
CA THR A 16 7.93 -9.85 -4.30
C THR A 16 6.58 -10.21 -3.68
N ARG A 17 6.53 -10.52 -2.37
CA ARG A 17 5.33 -11.03 -1.69
C ARG A 17 4.59 -9.88 -0.98
N PRO A 18 3.29 -9.66 -1.22
CA PRO A 18 2.53 -8.58 -0.57
C PRO A 18 2.53 -8.66 0.97
N SER A 19 2.54 -9.87 1.53
CA SER A 19 2.52 -10.09 2.99
C SER A 19 3.80 -9.65 3.69
N TRP A 20 4.93 -9.65 2.98
CA TRP A 20 6.22 -9.20 3.51
C TRP A 20 6.21 -7.69 3.72
N TRP A 21 5.70 -6.94 2.74
CA TRP A 21 5.63 -5.48 2.80
C TRP A 21 4.93 -4.99 4.06
N ARG A 22 3.84 -5.62 4.51
CA ARG A 22 3.10 -5.22 5.72
C ARG A 22 3.96 -5.09 6.98
N GLN A 23 5.11 -5.77 7.03
CA GLN A 23 6.01 -5.82 8.18
C GLN A 23 7.41 -5.30 7.84
N ALA A 24 7.70 -5.04 6.56
CA ALA A 24 9.04 -4.68 6.10
C ALA A 24 9.40 -3.26 6.53
N SER A 25 10.51 -3.14 7.23
CA SER A 25 11.13 -1.88 7.61
C SER A 25 11.88 -1.23 6.43
N ALA A 26 12.30 0.03 6.60
CA ALA A 26 13.18 0.69 5.64
C ALA A 26 14.48 -0.08 5.43
N GLU A 27 15.09 -0.62 6.50
CA GLU A 27 16.30 -1.44 6.41
C GLU A 27 16.06 -2.69 5.56
N ASP A 28 14.97 -3.41 5.78
CA ASP A 28 14.65 -4.63 5.05
C ASP A 28 14.46 -4.37 3.55
N ILE A 29 13.80 -3.27 3.21
CA ILE A 29 13.61 -2.84 1.83
C ILE A 29 14.93 -2.41 1.21
N ALA A 30 15.75 -1.62 1.91
CA ALA A 30 17.05 -1.20 1.41
C ALA A 30 18.00 -2.39 1.20
N ARG A 31 17.96 -3.38 2.09
CA ARG A 31 18.73 -4.63 1.98
C ARG A 31 18.26 -5.47 0.80
N ALA A 32 16.95 -5.65 0.62
CA ALA A 32 16.38 -6.35 -0.53
C ALA A 32 16.72 -5.64 -1.85
N TRP A 33 16.68 -4.30 -1.87
CA TRP A 33 17.05 -3.51 -3.03
C TRP A 33 18.51 -3.74 -3.42
N ARG A 34 19.45 -3.57 -2.48
CA ARG A 34 20.89 -3.80 -2.71
C ARG A 34 21.16 -5.22 -3.23
N ALA A 35 20.61 -6.22 -2.55
CA ALA A 35 20.77 -7.61 -2.95
C ALA A 35 20.19 -7.91 -4.34
N SER A 36 19.12 -7.24 -4.76
CA SER A 36 18.61 -7.38 -6.13
C SER A 36 19.47 -6.66 -7.16
N ALA A 37 20.00 -5.47 -6.83
CA ALA A 37 20.80 -4.65 -7.73
C ALA A 37 22.11 -5.35 -8.12
N GLU A 38 22.73 -6.07 -7.18
CA GLU A 38 23.93 -6.88 -7.43
C GLU A 38 23.73 -7.93 -8.52
N TRP A 39 22.51 -8.42 -8.70
CA TRP A 39 22.19 -9.51 -9.64
C TRP A 39 21.33 -9.07 -10.82
N ALA A 40 20.87 -7.82 -10.87
CA ALA A 40 19.95 -7.33 -11.89
C ALA A 40 20.50 -7.46 -13.32
N ALA A 41 21.83 -7.39 -13.50
CA ALA A 41 22.48 -7.56 -14.80
C ALA A 41 22.52 -9.01 -15.32
N VAL A 42 22.34 -10.01 -14.43
CA VAL A 42 22.56 -11.43 -14.73
C VAL A 42 21.36 -12.32 -14.40
N ASP A 43 20.43 -11.87 -13.56
CA ASP A 43 19.20 -12.57 -13.20
C ASP A 43 17.98 -11.68 -13.50
N PRO A 44 17.17 -12.00 -14.54
CA PRO A 44 15.98 -11.21 -14.87
C PRO A 44 14.93 -11.21 -13.74
N ARG A 45 14.97 -12.17 -12.82
CA ARG A 45 14.08 -12.18 -11.65
C ARG A 45 14.49 -11.14 -10.61
N ALA A 46 15.78 -10.85 -10.49
CA ALA A 46 16.27 -9.79 -9.62
C ALA A 46 15.84 -8.41 -10.17
N GLU A 47 15.94 -8.21 -11.49
CA GLU A 47 15.41 -7.02 -12.16
C GLU A 47 13.89 -6.88 -11.97
N ALA A 48 13.14 -7.97 -12.15
CA ALA A 48 11.69 -7.97 -11.92
C ALA A 48 11.33 -7.63 -10.45
N ALA A 49 12.12 -8.08 -9.49
CA ALA A 49 11.93 -7.73 -8.08
C ALA A 49 12.12 -6.22 -7.84
N GLN A 50 13.10 -5.57 -8.48
CA GLN A 50 13.25 -4.11 -8.41
C GLN A 50 12.03 -3.37 -8.93
N ARG A 51 11.46 -3.81 -10.06
CA ARG A 51 10.23 -3.21 -10.60
C ARG A 51 9.06 -3.34 -9.62
N VAL A 52 8.91 -4.49 -8.97
CA VAL A 52 7.90 -4.68 -7.92
C VAL A 52 8.16 -3.76 -6.73
N MET A 53 9.42 -3.64 -6.28
CA MET A 53 9.79 -2.74 -5.19
C MET A 53 9.47 -1.28 -5.50
N VAL A 54 9.73 -0.80 -6.72
CA VAL A 54 9.38 0.56 -7.15
C VAL A 54 7.87 0.79 -7.08
N VAL A 55 7.07 -0.14 -7.61
CA VAL A 55 5.60 -0.02 -7.58
C VAL A 55 5.09 0.02 -6.14
N ARG A 56 5.59 -0.86 -5.27
CA ARG A 56 5.18 -0.93 -3.86
C ARG A 56 5.63 0.28 -3.05
N LEU A 57 6.79 0.86 -3.36
CA LEU A 57 7.23 2.12 -2.77
C LEU A 57 6.34 3.28 -3.22
N ALA A 58 5.95 3.32 -4.48
CA ALA A 58 5.02 4.33 -5.00
C ALA A 58 3.62 4.23 -4.34
N GLU A 59 3.14 3.02 -4.07
CA GLU A 59 1.91 2.81 -3.29
C GLU A 59 2.01 3.37 -1.85
N ARG A 60 3.23 3.49 -1.31
CA ARG A 60 3.53 4.12 -0.02
C ARG A 60 3.90 5.60 -0.13
N GLY A 61 3.71 6.22 -1.29
CA GLY A 61 4.05 7.63 -1.52
C GLY A 61 5.53 7.89 -1.85
N VAL A 62 6.39 6.87 -1.87
CA VAL A 62 7.82 7.01 -2.20
C VAL A 62 8.05 6.83 -3.69
N ARG A 63 8.48 7.90 -4.37
CA ARG A 63 8.88 7.83 -5.79
C ARG A 63 10.36 7.54 -5.92
N VAL A 64 10.69 6.43 -6.57
CA VAL A 64 12.06 6.07 -6.93
C VAL A 64 12.30 6.52 -8.37
N ASP A 65 12.88 7.70 -8.53
CA ASP A 65 13.27 8.23 -9.83
C ASP A 65 14.81 8.27 -9.94
N PRO A 66 15.41 7.45 -10.83
CA PRO A 66 16.85 7.40 -11.02
C PRO A 66 17.47 8.73 -11.48
N GLN A 67 16.70 9.60 -12.14
CA GLN A 67 17.17 10.91 -12.60
C GLN A 67 17.28 11.95 -11.47
N THR A 68 16.55 11.73 -10.38
CA THR A 68 16.56 12.63 -9.20
C THR A 68 17.59 12.22 -8.14
N GLY A 69 18.38 11.18 -8.42
CA GLY A 69 19.36 10.65 -7.47
C GLY A 69 18.74 9.82 -6.36
N ALA A 70 17.57 9.19 -6.59
CA ALA A 70 16.96 8.28 -5.63
C ALA A 70 17.93 7.17 -5.18
N ARG A 71 18.00 6.91 -3.88
CA ARG A 71 18.88 5.90 -3.27
C ARG A 71 18.07 4.85 -2.50
N PRO A 72 17.23 4.04 -3.16
CA PRO A 72 16.43 3.01 -2.51
C PRO A 72 17.25 1.89 -1.83
N GLY A 73 18.56 1.79 -2.10
CA GLY A 73 19.48 0.92 -1.36
C GLY A 73 20.09 1.55 -0.10
N ASP A 74 19.84 2.84 0.14
CA ASP A 74 20.26 3.60 1.31
C ASP A 74 19.10 3.65 2.31
N GLU A 75 19.31 3.09 3.49
CA GLU A 75 18.31 2.99 4.55
C GLU A 75 17.88 4.37 5.06
N ALA A 76 18.83 5.30 5.25
CA ALA A 76 18.53 6.61 5.80
C ALA A 76 17.67 7.42 4.83
N TRP A 77 18.01 7.35 3.53
CA TRP A 77 17.18 7.93 2.48
C TRP A 77 15.78 7.32 2.46
N LEU A 78 15.68 5.98 2.58
CA LEU A 78 14.39 5.30 2.48
C LEU A 78 13.50 5.56 3.69
N SER A 79 14.06 5.60 4.90
CA SER A 79 13.33 5.96 6.12
C SER A 79 12.76 7.37 6.01
N ASP A 80 13.61 8.34 5.67
CA ASP A 80 13.20 9.74 5.54
C ASP A 80 12.09 9.92 4.48
N GLN A 81 12.18 9.22 3.34
CA GLN A 81 11.12 9.25 2.33
C GLN A 81 9.81 8.61 2.79
N LEU A 82 9.86 7.52 3.56
CA LEU A 82 8.68 6.89 4.15
C LEU A 82 8.05 7.77 5.23
N ASP A 83 8.87 8.43 6.06
CA ASP A 83 8.42 9.36 7.09
C ASP A 83 7.74 10.58 6.47
N ARG A 84 8.34 11.17 5.43
CA ARG A 84 7.71 12.26 4.66
C ARG A 84 6.38 11.83 4.03
N ALA A 85 6.33 10.64 3.43
CA ALA A 85 5.09 10.14 2.83
C ALA A 85 4.00 9.87 3.87
N ALA A 86 4.36 9.43 5.08
CA ALA A 86 3.42 9.27 6.19
C ALA A 86 2.86 10.63 6.66
N MET A 87 3.69 11.68 6.70
CA MET A 87 3.23 13.04 7.05
C MET A 87 2.32 13.63 5.97
N ASP A 88 2.63 13.43 4.68
CA ASP A 88 1.80 13.89 3.55
C ASP A 88 0.42 13.22 3.51
N ASP A 89 0.31 11.97 3.94
CA ASP A 89 -0.99 11.26 4.02
C ASP A 89 -1.86 11.82 5.16
N VAL A 90 -1.25 12.27 6.25
CA VAL A 90 -1.94 12.91 7.39
C VAL A 90 -2.40 14.33 7.04
N ASP A 91 -1.61 15.07 6.25
CA ASP A 91 -1.93 16.44 5.83
C ASP A 91 -2.98 16.48 4.70
N ARG A 92 -3.20 15.36 4.00
CA ARG A 92 -4.24 15.27 2.97
C ARG A 92 -5.62 15.49 3.62
N PRO A 93 -6.35 16.58 3.29
CA PRO A 93 -7.72 16.73 3.75
C PRO A 93 -8.53 15.58 3.17
N GLN A 94 -8.99 14.67 4.05
CA GLN A 94 -9.90 13.60 3.65
C GLN A 94 -11.06 14.25 2.89
N PRO A 95 -11.32 13.87 1.62
CA PRO A 95 -12.54 14.31 0.97
C PRO A 95 -13.67 13.80 1.84
N LEU A 96 -14.39 14.73 2.46
CA LEU A 96 -15.56 14.48 3.29
C LEU A 96 -16.46 13.53 2.52
N SER A 97 -16.38 12.23 2.85
CA SER A 97 -17.33 11.26 2.36
C SER A 97 -18.69 11.80 2.81
N PRO A 98 -19.64 12.08 1.89
CA PRO A 98 -20.94 12.54 2.32
C PRO A 98 -21.51 11.48 3.27
N PRO A 99 -22.11 11.89 4.41
CA PRO A 99 -22.64 10.93 5.37
C PRO A 99 -23.57 9.96 4.64
N PRO A 100 -23.61 8.67 5.00
CA PRO A 100 -24.47 7.71 4.35
C PRO A 100 -25.88 8.29 4.40
N ARG A 101 -26.45 8.59 3.23
CA ARG A 101 -27.86 8.97 3.10
C ARG A 101 -28.66 7.83 3.71
N ARG A 102 -29.03 7.97 4.98
CA ARG A 102 -30.04 7.15 5.63
C ARG A 102 -31.21 7.20 4.67
N ARG A 103 -31.47 6.06 4.01
CA ARG A 103 -32.69 5.82 3.26
C ARG A 103 -33.82 6.35 4.13
N ALA A 104 -34.51 7.37 3.65
CA ALA A 104 -35.77 7.82 4.19
C ALA A 104 -36.79 6.68 3.96
N GLY A 105 -36.67 5.64 4.77
CA GLY A 105 -37.63 4.56 4.90
C GLY A 105 -38.81 5.12 5.67
N ARG A 106 -39.70 5.79 4.93
CA ARG A 106 -41.15 5.82 5.13
C ARG A 106 -41.59 5.41 6.55
N LEU A 107 -41.74 6.39 7.43
CA LEU A 107 -42.61 6.27 8.60
C LEU A 107 -44.01 5.93 8.08
N ARG A 108 -44.36 4.64 8.10
CA ARG A 108 -45.75 4.19 8.01
C ARG A 108 -46.42 4.67 9.28
N ARG A 109 -47.18 5.75 9.10
CA ARG A 109 -48.10 6.35 10.07
C ARG A 109 -49.00 5.24 10.62
N HIS A 110 -48.83 4.90 11.90
CA HIS A 110 -49.92 4.33 12.68
C HIS A 110 -50.98 5.41 12.84
N LEU A 111 -52.21 5.12 12.43
CA LEU A 111 -53.36 5.83 12.97
C LEU A 111 -54.55 4.87 13.05
N HIS A 112 -55.09 4.86 14.26
CA HIS A 112 -56.07 3.96 14.81
C HIS A 112 -57.48 4.25 14.28
N HIS A 113 -58.32 3.21 14.39
CA HIS A 113 -59.75 3.23 14.68
C HIS A 113 -60.59 4.47 14.32
N ARG A 114 -61.63 4.22 13.51
CA ARG A 114 -62.96 4.76 13.79
C ARG A 114 -64.05 3.81 13.26
N ALA A 115 -64.82 3.23 14.18
CA ALA A 115 -66.11 2.54 13.95
C ALA A 115 -67.25 3.60 13.78
N PRO A 116 -68.58 3.30 13.79
CA PRO A 116 -69.34 2.03 13.79
C PRO A 116 -70.68 2.03 12.94
N LEU A 117 -71.50 0.97 13.10
CA LEU A 117 -72.99 0.83 13.01
C LEU A 117 -73.76 0.60 11.66
N ARG A 118 -74.32 -0.62 11.56
CA ARG A 118 -75.76 -1.03 11.52
C ARG A 118 -76.71 -0.68 10.33
N ARG A 119 -77.53 -1.71 10.00
CA ARG A 119 -78.79 -1.80 9.19
C ARG A 119 -78.59 -1.93 7.66
N ALA A 120 -79.40 -2.69 6.93
CA ALA A 120 -80.81 -3.09 7.14
C ALA A 120 -81.04 -4.61 7.04
#